data_AF-A0AA95GSG7-F1
#
_entry.id   AF-A0AA95GSG7-F1
#
_cell.length_a   1.000
_cell.length_b   1.000
_cell.length_c   1.000
_cell.angle_alpha   90.00
_cell.angle_beta   90.00
_cell.angle_gamma   90.00
#
_symmetry.space_group_name_H-M   'P 1'
#
loop_
_entity.id
_entity.type
_entity.pdbx_description
1 polymer ?
#
loop_
_entity_poly.entity_id
_entity_poly.type
_entity_poly.pdbx_seq_one_letter_code
_entity_poly.pdbx_strand_id
1 'polypeptide(L)'
;MKKDNKNIHITFRLTESEYAPFKEVIDTLGLSKSEFFRLLLTEQLDPDIHNKINSEKYDRLLFYFNKTSNNINQIAKQINTAYQAWADNRATFNSMANYS
;
A
#
# COMPACT_ATOMS: atom_id res chain seq x y z
N MET A 1 -6.36 -19.07 9.63
CA MET A 1 -7.00 -19.77 8.50
C MET A 1 -5.94 -20.64 7.83
N LYS A 2 -6.21 -21.93 7.61
CA LYS A 2 -5.32 -22.78 6.80
C LYS A 2 -5.38 -22.27 5.36
N LYS A 3 -4.23 -22.06 4.73
CA LYS A 3 -4.13 -21.72 3.31
C LYS A 3 -4.40 -23.00 2.53
N ASP A 4 -5.48 -23.04 1.75
CA ASP A 4 -5.78 -24.19 0.92
C ASP A 4 -4.70 -24.35 -0.16
N ASN A 5 -4.11 -25.55 -0.22
CA ASN A 5 -3.09 -25.86 -1.21
C ASN A 5 -3.75 -26.20 -2.55
N LYS A 6 -3.24 -25.61 -3.63
CA LYS A 6 -3.70 -25.83 -5.00
C LYS A 6 -3.15 -27.16 -5.52
N ASN A 7 -3.87 -28.26 -5.28
CA ASN A 7 -3.37 -29.61 -5.55
C ASN A 7 -3.89 -30.23 -6.86
N ILE A 8 -4.90 -29.63 -7.49
CA ILE A 8 -5.47 -30.11 -8.76
C ILE A 8 -4.73 -29.44 -9.91
N HIS A 9 -4.09 -30.23 -10.78
CA HIS A 9 -3.32 -29.76 -11.93
C HIS A 9 -4.14 -29.90 -13.22
N ILE A 10 -4.28 -28.79 -13.96
CA ILE A 10 -4.97 -28.74 -15.26
C ILE A 10 -3.94 -28.33 -16.31
N THR A 11 -3.86 -29.07 -17.42
CA THR A 11 -2.96 -28.74 -18.54
C THR A 11 -3.65 -29.01 -19.87
N PHE A 12 -3.52 -28.06 -20.78
CA PHE A 12 -3.93 -28.18 -22.17
C PHE A 12 -2.93 -27.42 -23.04
N ARG A 13 -2.91 -27.75 -24.33
CA ARG A 13 -2.12 -27.03 -25.33
C ARG A 13 -3.04 -26.15 -26.14
N LEU A 14 -2.58 -24.94 -26.44
CA LEU A 14 -3.24 -24.03 -27.36
C LEU A 14 -2.37 -23.88 -28.60
N THR A 15 -3.01 -23.72 -29.74
CA THR A 15 -2.38 -23.18 -30.94
C THR A 15 -2.02 -21.72 -30.71
N GLU A 16 -1.14 -21.18 -31.57
CA GLU A 16 -0.73 -19.78 -31.48
C GLU A 16 -1.91 -18.82 -31.67
N SER A 17 -2.84 -19.13 -32.58
CA SER A 17 -4.06 -18.36 -32.82
C SER A 17 -5.00 -18.36 -31.62
N GLU A 18 -5.12 -19.48 -30.90
CA GLU A 18 -5.93 -19.55 -29.68
C GLU A 18 -5.27 -18.81 -28.51
N TYR A 19 -3.93 -18.77 -28.47
CA TYR A 19 -3.20 -18.09 -27.41
C TYR A 19 -3.09 -16.57 -27.59
N ALA A 20 -3.09 -16.09 -28.84
CA ALA A 20 -2.84 -14.68 -29.17
C ALA A 20 -3.73 -13.69 -28.40
N PRO A 21 -5.06 -13.90 -28.26
CA PRO A 21 -5.92 -12.97 -27.50
C PRO A 21 -5.57 -12.89 -26.02
N PHE A 22 -5.08 -13.98 -25.42
CA PHE A 22 -4.73 -14.01 -24.00
C PHE A 22 -3.40 -13.32 -23.71
N LYS A 23 -2.46 -13.38 -24.66
CA LYS A 23 -1.11 -12.82 -24.47
C LYS A 23 -1.16 -11.33 -24.16
N GLU A 24 -1.89 -10.55 -24.94
CA GLU A 24 -2.01 -9.10 -24.76
C GLU A 24 -2.63 -8.74 -23.40
N VAL A 25 -3.67 -9.47 -22.98
CA VAL A 25 -4.34 -9.24 -21.70
C VAL A 25 -3.42 -9.61 -20.52
N ILE A 26 -2.71 -10.73 -20.61
CA ILE A 26 -1.74 -11.17 -19.60
C ILE A 26 -0.64 -10.12 -19.40
N ASP A 27 -0.10 -9.60 -20.49
CA ASP A 27 0.97 -8.61 -20.48
C ASP A 27 0.45 -7.27 -19.91
N THR A 28 -0.77 -6.87 -20.28
CA THR A 28 -1.40 -5.63 -19.77
C THR A 28 -1.69 -5.70 -18.28
N LEU A 29 -2.20 -6.84 -17.79
CA LEU A 29 -2.52 -7.01 -16.37
C LEU A 29 -1.28 -7.33 -15.51
N GLY A 30 -0.14 -7.66 -16.12
CA GLY A 30 1.08 -8.06 -15.41
C GLY A 30 0.94 -9.37 -14.64
N LEU A 31 0.02 -10.25 -15.05
CA LEU A 31 -0.25 -11.51 -14.37
C LEU A 31 0.66 -12.63 -14.89
N SER A 32 0.89 -13.66 -14.07
CA SER A 32 1.46 -14.91 -14.61
C SER A 32 0.40 -15.67 -15.41
N LYS A 33 0.81 -16.47 -16.41
CA LYS A 33 -0.11 -17.33 -17.19
C LYS A 33 -1.05 -18.16 -16.31
N SER A 34 -0.48 -18.85 -15.32
CA SER A 34 -1.24 -19.70 -14.39
C SER A 34 -2.19 -18.91 -13.47
N GLU A 35 -1.86 -17.65 -13.20
CA GLU A 35 -2.74 -16.76 -12.45
C GLU A 35 -3.91 -16.27 -13.31
N PHE A 36 -3.62 -15.78 -14.51
CA PHE A 36 -4.62 -15.36 -15.48
C PHE A 36 -5.63 -16.47 -15.80
N PHE A 37 -5.17 -17.65 -16.24
CA PHE A 37 -6.08 -18.73 -16.62
C PHE A 37 -6.88 -19.27 -15.44
N ARG A 38 -6.32 -19.25 -14.23
CA ARG A 38 -7.08 -19.62 -13.03
C ARG A 38 -8.24 -18.65 -12.83
N LEU A 39 -7.97 -17.33 -12.82
CA LEU A 39 -8.99 -16.31 -12.62
C LEU A 39 -10.05 -16.36 -13.73
N LEU A 40 -9.63 -16.58 -14.98
CA LEU A 40 -10.52 -16.74 -16.11
C LEU A 40 -11.46 -17.95 -15.94
N LEU A 41 -10.91 -19.11 -15.60
CA LEU A 41 -11.68 -20.36 -15.42
C LEU A 41 -12.59 -20.34 -14.19
N THR A 42 -12.27 -19.54 -13.17
CA THR A 42 -13.09 -19.39 -11.96
C THR A 42 -14.03 -18.17 -12.02
N GLU A 43 -14.11 -17.48 -13.17
CA GLU A 43 -14.92 -16.26 -13.36
C GLU A 43 -14.59 -15.15 -12.33
N GLN A 44 -13.33 -15.10 -11.88
CA GLN A 44 -12.82 -14.14 -10.90
C GLN A 44 -11.87 -13.11 -11.52
N LEU A 45 -11.76 -13.09 -12.85
CA LEU A 45 -10.92 -12.13 -13.55
C LEU A 45 -11.60 -10.75 -13.52
N ASP A 46 -11.07 -9.87 -12.68
CA ASP A 46 -11.44 -8.45 -12.64
C ASP A 46 -10.25 -7.59 -13.12
N PRO A 47 -10.31 -7.01 -14.33
CA PRO A 47 -9.21 -6.21 -14.87
C PRO A 47 -8.81 -5.01 -14.02
N ASP A 48 -9.73 -4.41 -13.28
CA ASP A 48 -9.48 -3.21 -12.47
C ASP A 48 -8.73 -3.57 -11.18
N ILE A 49 -9.04 -4.73 -10.61
CA ILE A 49 -8.40 -5.24 -9.39
C ILE A 49 -7.04 -5.90 -9.70
N HIS A 50 -6.92 -6.59 -10.83
CA HIS A 50 -5.77 -7.46 -11.11
C HIS A 50 -4.65 -6.77 -11.91
N ASN A 51 -4.71 -5.45 -12.08
CA ASN A 51 -3.67 -4.69 -12.77
C ASN A 51 -2.43 -4.52 -11.87
N LYS A 52 -1.46 -5.43 -11.99
CA LYS A 52 -0.22 -5.45 -11.21
C LYS A 52 0.67 -4.24 -11.47
N ILE A 53 0.54 -3.59 -12.62
CA ILE A 53 1.30 -2.37 -12.97
C ILE A 53 0.94 -1.22 -12.00
N ASN A 54 -0.26 -1.24 -11.40
CA ASN A 54 -0.64 -0.29 -10.37
C ASN A 54 -0.01 -0.59 -9.00
N SER A 55 0.37 -1.84 -8.69
CA SER A 55 0.79 -2.21 -7.33
C SER A 55 2.17 -1.64 -6.97
N GLU A 56 3.15 -1.67 -7.87
CA GLU A 56 4.49 -1.14 -7.56
C GLU A 56 4.49 0.39 -7.35
N LYS A 57 3.72 1.11 -8.17
CA LYS A 57 3.52 2.56 -7.99
C LYS A 57 2.79 2.86 -6.70
N TYR A 58 1.77 2.05 -6.37
CA TYR A 58 1.02 2.15 -5.14
C TYR A 58 1.90 1.92 -3.90
N ASP A 59 2.71 0.87 -3.88
CA ASP A 59 3.61 0.57 -2.75
C ASP A 59 4.61 1.70 -2.50
N ARG A 60 5.14 2.28 -3.59
CA ARG A 60 6.03 3.44 -3.50
C ARG A 60 5.31 4.68 -2.98
N LEU A 61 4.08 4.94 -3.42
CA LEU A 61 3.25 6.03 -2.90
C LEU A 61 2.93 5.84 -1.42
N LEU A 62 2.56 4.63 -1.01
CA LEU A 62 2.29 4.28 0.39
C LEU A 62 3.55 4.47 1.25
N PHE A 63 4.72 4.08 0.75
CA PHE A 63 6.00 4.32 1.41
C PHE A 63 6.26 5.81 1.65
N TYR A 64 6.12 6.65 0.63
CA TYR A 64 6.31 8.10 0.77
C TYR A 64 5.27 8.72 1.69
N PHE A 65 4.02 8.29 1.61
CA PHE A 65 2.94 8.74 2.49
C PHE A 65 3.26 8.45 3.97
N ASN A 66 3.76 7.25 4.27
CA ASN A 66 4.18 6.87 5.61
C ASN A 66 5.37 7.70 6.11
N LYS A 67 6.36 7.98 5.24
CA LYS A 67 7.49 8.85 5.57
C LYS A 67 7.03 10.27 5.92
N THR A 68 6.16 10.84 5.09
CA THR A 68 5.60 12.17 5.32
C THR A 68 4.80 12.22 6.63
N SER A 69 3.94 11.23 6.87
CA SER A 69 3.13 11.15 8.09
C SER A 69 3.99 11.08 9.36
N ASN A 70 5.07 10.29 9.33
CA ASN A 70 6.02 10.22 10.44
C ASN A 70 6.73 11.56 10.70
N ASN A 71 7.16 12.25 9.63
CA ASN A 71 7.78 13.56 9.77
C ASN A 71 6.81 14.59 10.37
N ILE A 72 5.55 14.60 9.93
CA ILE A 72 4.50 15.47 10.49
C ILE A 72 4.31 15.18 11.99
N ASN A 73 4.24 13.90 12.39
CA ASN A 73 4.11 13.53 13.79
C ASN A 73 5.32 13.98 14.64
N GLN A 74 6.53 13.91 14.09
CA GLN A 74 7.72 14.40 14.77
C GLN A 74 7.69 15.92 14.97
N ILE A 75 7.30 16.68 13.93
CA ILE A 75 7.15 18.13 14.01
C ILE A 75 6.08 18.50 15.04
N ALA A 76 4.91 17.84 15.00
CA ALA A 76 3.84 18.07 15.96
C ALA A 76 4.31 17.83 17.40
N LYS A 77 5.07 16.76 17.64
CA LYS A 77 5.66 16.48 18.95
C LYS A 77 6.62 17.58 19.39
N GLN A 78 7.50 18.05 18.51
CA GLN A 78 8.44 19.14 18.81
C GLN A 78 7.70 20.43 19.17
N ILE A 79 6.68 20.81 18.41
CA ILE A 79 5.85 21.99 18.67
C ILE A 79 5.16 21.87 20.04
N ASN A 80 4.54 20.72 20.31
CA ASN A 80 3.87 20.49 21.59
C ASN A 80 4.85 20.58 22.75
N THR A 81 6.03 19.97 22.65
CA THR A 81 7.05 20.05 23.69
C THR A 81 7.54 21.49 23.91
N ALA A 82 7.79 22.24 22.85
CA ALA A 82 8.22 23.63 22.94
C ALA A 82 7.15 24.53 23.57
N TYR A 83 5.88 24.31 23.20
CA TYR A 83 4.75 25.05 23.77
C TYR A 83 4.60 24.78 25.28
N GLN A 84 4.69 23.52 25.71
CA GLN A 84 4.63 23.16 27.12
C GLN A 84 5.76 23.82 27.92
N ALA A 85 7.00 23.75 27.43
CA ALA A 85 8.14 24.39 28.09
C ALA A 85 7.98 25.92 28.20
N TRP A 86 7.42 26.57 27.17
CA TRP A 86 7.09 27.99 27.23
C TRP A 86 6.02 28.31 28.28
N ALA A 87 4.95 27.51 28.32
CA ALA A 87 3.86 27.68 29.28
C ALA A 87 4.35 27.54 30.73
N ASP A 88 5.19 26.54 31.01
CA ASP A 88 5.77 26.29 32.34
C ASP A 88 6.68 27.44 32.79
N ASN A 89 7.54 27.92 31.90
CA ASN A 89 8.43 29.06 32.17
C ASN A 89 7.62 30.34 32.45
N ARG A 90 6.53 30.56 31.72
CA ARG A 90 5.66 31.72 31.92
C ARG A 90 4.94 31.66 33.27
N ALA A 91 4.48 30.48 33.69
CA ALA A 91 3.86 30.30 35.00
C ALA A 91 4.86 30.61 36.13
N THR A 92 6.12 30.19 35.98
CA THR A 92 7.19 30.43 36.95
C THR A 92 7.58 31.90 37.03
N PHE A 93 7.69 32.59 35.89
CA PHE A 93 7.94 34.04 35.88
C PHE A 93 6.82 34.82 36.59
N ASN A 94 5.57 34.49 36.30
CA ASN A 94 4.41 35.14 36.91
C ASN A 94 4.35 34.90 38.42
N SER A 95 4.73 33.72 38.92
CA SER A 95 4.75 33.49 40.37
C SER A 95 5.81 34.35 41.04
N MET A 96 7.03 34.43 40.49
CA MET A 96 8.12 35.26 41.03
C MET A 96 7.77 36.76 41.08
N ALA A 97 7.10 37.27 40.04
CA ALA A 97 6.69 38.67 39.96
C ALA A 97 5.62 39.07 40.99
N ASN A 98 4.80 38.13 41.47
CA ASN A 98 3.77 38.39 42.48
C ASN A 98 4.29 38.33 43.94
N TYR A 99 5.56 37.94 44.14
CA TYR A 99 6.23 37.92 45.45
C TYR A 99 7.25 39.06 45.61
N SER A 100 7.34 39.99 44.65
CA SER A 100 8.22 41.18 44.66
C SER A 100 7.41 42.46 44.92
#